data_AF-A0AAX6MWB5-F1
#
_entry.id   AF-A0AAX6MWB5-F1
#
_cell.length_a   1.000
_cell.length_b   1.000
_cell.length_c   1.000
_cell.angle_alpha   90.00
_cell.angle_beta   90.00
_cell.angle_gamma   90.00
#
_symmetry.space_group_name_H-M   'P 1'
#
loop_
_entity.id
_entity.type
_entity.pdbx_description
1 polymer ?
#
loop_
_entity_poly.entity_id
_entity_poly.type
_entity_poly.pdbx_seq_one_letter_code
_entity_poly.pdbx_strand_id
1 'polypeptide(L)'
;MANLYVHLNLPEGFCPRSYILEGVRVEPILKSRMAAWKRAAEHILTHASPQKLSLFLICDVYSQTSIVPDVLAPLVNFPDTLKDCSVRLNNTRDNLYSIARHAAITASYNHSTALTRPFRFLALPQELQQSILKYTDLVTPSQEVQWNPQRGFYYVYPPYKYFANEYLNGAFQACSDDHSELGCFCMLNPSVYSSRCRCWRPPQALFLVCRAMYETARVIFYSNNRVAVLPIVGLWTGRSPLLAGLEAFTFITKSLRPDTLLHLRYLELVCPPFETNDSSKPPDAASYVDWQYIIDYLKAHADLPVLTITVYMTRFELPRYYGIHNMPISREMFIDNVLAMGRDKDSTLRTYLDIVLPFRSLTSLKRFFVFIEWGGRYCLTDDQVQCKLNNHLSEAEHWLEQKVMGSEYDSKALGKTTVRPSQWLQDFNDYYSDEY
;
A
#
# COMPACT_ATOMS: atom_id res chain seq x y z
N MET A 1 27.76 -1.74 24.13
CA MET A 1 27.61 -1.20 22.76
C MET A 1 27.01 0.19 22.90
N ALA A 2 27.50 1.18 22.16
CA ALA A 2 27.03 2.55 22.28
C ALA A 2 26.08 2.87 21.11
N ASN A 3 24.90 3.40 21.44
CA ASN A 3 23.98 4.00 20.47
C ASN A 3 24.07 5.52 20.64
N LEU A 4 24.30 6.25 19.56
CA LEU A 4 24.29 7.70 19.56
C LEU A 4 23.20 8.22 18.64
N TYR A 5 22.34 9.06 19.19
CA TYR A 5 21.26 9.73 18.47
C TYR A 5 21.62 11.20 18.32
N VAL A 6 21.61 11.68 17.08
CA VAL A 6 21.92 13.07 16.75
C VAL A 6 20.72 13.65 16.02
N HIS A 7 20.11 14.65 16.63
CA HIS A 7 19.07 15.45 16.00
C HIS A 7 19.62 16.83 15.65
N LEU A 8 19.91 17.04 14.36
CA LEU A 8 20.30 18.32 13.81
C LEU A 8 19.05 19.13 13.49
N ASN A 9 18.58 19.89 14.48
CA ASN A 9 17.54 20.88 14.26
C ASN A 9 18.10 22.00 13.38
N LEU A 10 17.72 22.04 12.12
CA LEU A 10 18.02 23.16 11.24
C LEU A 10 16.88 24.20 11.35
N PRO A 11 17.21 25.50 11.51
CA PRO A 11 16.26 26.54 11.95
C PRO A 11 15.05 26.76 11.04
N GLU A 12 15.00 26.23 9.81
CA GLU A 12 13.86 26.37 8.89
C GLU A 12 12.77 25.28 9.05
N GLY A 13 12.96 24.32 9.96
CA GLY A 13 12.11 23.12 10.01
C GLY A 13 10.89 23.12 10.94
N PHE A 14 10.65 24.17 11.73
CA PHE A 14 9.44 24.21 12.55
C PHE A 14 8.22 24.56 11.69
N CYS A 15 7.52 23.50 11.25
CA CYS A 15 6.13 23.43 10.78
C CYS A 15 5.56 24.65 10.01
N PRO A 16 5.07 24.50 8.76
CA PRO A 16 4.45 25.58 7.97
C PRO A 16 3.20 26.24 8.59
N ARG A 17 2.76 25.81 9.78
CA ARG A 17 1.56 26.30 10.48
C ARG A 17 1.82 27.22 11.67
N SER A 18 3.06 27.41 12.12
CA SER A 18 3.32 28.22 13.32
C SER A 18 4.39 29.28 13.07
N TYR A 19 3.91 30.51 12.87
CA TYR A 19 4.65 31.78 12.96
C TYR A 19 5.84 31.93 12.01
N ILE A 20 5.59 32.67 10.92
CA ILE A 20 6.65 33.38 10.20
C ILE A 20 7.27 34.35 11.22
N LEU A 21 8.42 33.98 11.79
CA LEU A 21 9.29 34.93 12.47
C LEU A 21 9.93 35.81 11.40
N GLU A 22 9.17 36.81 10.92
CA GLU A 22 9.68 37.85 10.05
C GLU A 22 10.85 38.56 10.75
N GLY A 23 12.06 38.38 10.24
CA GLY A 23 13.22 39.22 10.61
C GLY A 23 14.47 38.50 11.12
N VAL A 24 14.44 37.19 11.40
CA VAL A 24 15.66 36.46 11.79
C VAL A 24 16.40 35.96 10.55
N ARG A 25 17.62 36.46 10.31
CA ARG A 25 18.50 35.93 9.26
C ARG A 25 18.86 34.48 9.61
N VAL A 26 18.39 33.52 8.82
CA VAL A 26 18.57 32.08 9.06
C VAL A 26 20.01 31.62 8.82
N GLU A 27 20.71 32.23 7.85
CA GLU A 27 22.03 31.77 7.40
C GLU A 27 23.13 31.70 8.48
N PRO A 28 23.30 32.69 9.38
CA PRO A 28 24.36 32.64 10.40
C PRO A 28 24.17 31.51 11.41
N ILE A 29 22.91 31.21 11.76
CA ILE A 29 22.56 30.13 12.69
C ILE A 29 22.85 28.77 12.04
N LEU A 30 22.48 28.62 10.76
CA LEU A 30 22.76 27.41 10.00
C LEU A 30 24.25 27.13 9.90
N LYS A 31 25.08 28.12 9.50
CA LYS A 31 26.54 27.97 9.41
C LYS A 31 27.16 27.56 10.74
N SER A 32 26.74 28.19 11.85
CA SER A 32 27.23 27.87 13.19
C SER A 32 26.87 26.44 13.62
N ARG A 33 25.61 26.02 13.42
CA ARG A 33 25.15 24.66 13.73
C ARG A 33 25.86 23.61 12.88
N MET A 34 26.08 23.89 11.60
CA MET A 34 26.84 23.02 10.70
C MET A 34 28.30 22.87 11.14
N ALA A 35 28.96 23.96 11.53
CA ALA A 35 30.33 23.91 12.05
C ALA A 35 30.40 23.17 13.39
N ALA A 36 29.39 23.31 14.25
CA ALA A 36 29.30 22.56 15.50
C ALA A 36 29.10 21.05 15.23
N TRP A 37 28.21 20.69 14.30
CA TRP A 37 28.02 19.30 13.88
C TRP A 37 29.28 18.68 13.32
N LYS A 38 29.96 19.34 12.36
CA LYS A 38 31.20 18.80 11.76
C LYS A 38 32.26 18.51 12.83
N ARG A 39 32.49 19.43 13.77
CA ARG A 39 33.43 19.24 14.89
C ARG A 39 33.00 18.11 15.83
N ALA A 40 31.72 18.03 16.18
CA ALA A 40 31.21 16.97 17.04
C ALA A 40 31.33 15.60 16.37
N ALA A 41 30.94 15.49 15.10
CA ALA A 41 31.05 14.28 14.31
C ALA A 41 32.50 13.83 14.18
N GLU A 42 33.42 14.73 13.82
CA GLU A 42 34.85 14.45 13.77
C GLU A 42 35.38 13.93 15.10
N HIS A 43 35.05 14.58 16.22
CA HIS A 43 35.46 14.14 17.55
C HIS A 43 34.89 12.75 17.89
N ILE A 44 33.60 12.52 17.69
CA ILE A 44 32.94 11.24 17.98
C ILE A 44 33.55 10.12 17.14
N LEU A 45 33.67 10.35 15.83
CA LEU A 45 34.10 9.34 14.87
C LEU A 45 35.57 8.97 15.05
N THR A 46 36.45 9.95 15.32
CA THR A 46 37.88 9.68 15.59
C THR A 46 38.14 8.91 16.87
N HIS A 47 37.22 8.96 17.84
CA HIS A 47 37.34 8.24 19.12
C HIS A 47 36.47 6.97 19.18
N ALA A 48 35.63 6.75 18.17
CA ALA A 48 34.80 5.55 18.10
C ALA A 48 35.67 4.34 17.77
N SER A 49 35.59 3.30 18.59
CA SER A 49 36.14 2.00 18.20
C SER A 49 35.38 1.46 16.98
N PRO A 50 36.06 0.92 15.95
CA PRO A 50 35.41 0.31 14.80
C PRO A 50 34.37 -0.73 15.22
N GLN A 51 33.24 -0.76 14.51
CA GLN A 51 32.14 -1.73 14.71
C GLN A 51 31.47 -1.72 16.10
N LYS A 52 31.72 -0.70 16.95
CA LYS A 52 31.10 -0.59 18.28
C LYS A 52 30.03 0.50 18.40
N LEU A 53 30.05 1.49 17.52
CA LEU A 53 29.13 2.64 17.52
C LEU A 53 27.98 2.40 16.52
N SER A 54 26.74 2.52 16.98
CA SER A 54 25.57 2.70 16.13
C SER A 54 25.15 4.17 16.13
N LEU A 55 25.08 4.80 14.95
CA LEU A 55 24.75 6.21 14.81
C LEU A 55 23.39 6.41 14.13
N PHE A 56 22.56 7.25 14.71
CA PHE A 56 21.24 7.62 14.19
C PHE A 56 21.20 9.12 13.98
N LEU A 57 21.19 9.55 12.71
CA LEU A 57 21.22 10.95 12.34
C LEU A 57 19.85 11.39 11.80
N ILE A 58 19.26 12.38 12.45
CA ILE A 58 18.06 13.09 11.99
C ILE A 58 18.47 14.49 11.62
N CYS A 59 18.22 14.89 10.38
CA CYS A 59 18.48 16.22 9.88
C CYS A 59 17.41 16.56 8.84
N ASP A 60 16.25 17.05 9.28
CA ASP A 60 15.17 17.40 8.35
C ASP A 60 15.53 18.68 7.58
N VAL A 61 15.92 18.54 6.30
CA VAL A 61 16.43 19.64 5.45
C VAL A 61 15.35 20.41 4.68
N TYR A 62 14.08 20.00 4.77
CA TYR A 62 12.91 20.62 4.12
C TYR A 62 13.21 21.14 2.69
N SER A 63 13.41 22.45 2.49
CA SER A 63 13.66 23.10 1.20
C SER A 63 15.15 23.21 0.80
N GLN A 64 16.07 23.02 1.74
CA GLN A 64 17.50 23.23 1.53
C GLN A 64 18.22 21.92 1.21
N THR A 65 17.89 21.27 0.11
CA THR A 65 18.55 20.01 -0.28
C THR A 65 20.05 20.18 -0.57
N SER A 66 20.51 21.40 -0.85
CA SER A 66 21.91 21.73 -1.17
C SER A 66 22.89 21.51 0.00
N ILE A 67 22.42 21.53 1.25
CA ILE A 67 23.29 21.33 2.44
C ILE A 67 23.44 19.86 2.83
N VAL A 68 22.67 18.96 2.23
CA VAL A 68 22.72 17.52 2.53
C VAL A 68 24.13 16.93 2.39
N PRO A 69 24.91 17.23 1.32
CA PRO A 69 26.28 16.71 1.21
C PRO A 69 27.18 17.17 2.37
N ASP A 70 27.03 18.41 2.83
CA ASP A 70 27.80 18.96 3.93
C ASP A 70 27.45 18.32 5.28
N VAL A 71 26.17 17.98 5.48
CA VAL A 71 25.68 17.25 6.65
C VAL A 71 26.26 15.84 6.71
N LEU A 72 26.33 15.16 5.56
CA LEU A 72 26.74 13.76 5.48
C LEU A 72 28.23 13.56 5.28
N ALA A 73 28.98 14.61 4.92
CA ALA A 73 30.43 14.54 4.70
C ALA A 73 31.20 13.85 5.83
N PRO A 74 30.92 14.10 7.14
CA PRO A 74 31.61 13.38 8.21
C PRO A 74 31.39 11.87 8.19
N LEU A 75 30.20 11.42 7.75
CA LEU A 75 29.86 10.00 7.66
C LEU A 75 30.49 9.33 6.45
N VAL A 76 30.48 10.03 5.30
CA VAL A 76 31.03 9.51 4.05
C VAL A 76 32.56 9.46 4.09
N ASN A 77 33.20 10.43 4.75
CA ASN A 77 34.66 10.53 4.85
C ASN A 77 35.23 9.78 6.07
N PHE A 78 34.39 9.05 6.81
CA PHE A 78 34.85 8.28 7.96
C PHE A 78 35.73 7.10 7.49
N PRO A 79 37.01 7.03 7.90
CA PRO A 79 37.93 6.01 7.39
C PRO A 79 37.68 4.60 7.97
N ASP A 80 37.04 4.53 9.13
CA ASP A 80 36.67 3.30 9.80
C ASP A 80 35.20 2.95 9.54
N THR A 81 34.71 1.91 10.20
CA THR A 81 33.34 1.41 10.01
C THR A 81 32.53 1.48 11.29
N LEU A 82 31.36 2.10 11.21
CA LEU A 82 30.34 2.03 12.23
C LEU A 82 29.76 0.61 12.30
N LYS A 83 29.20 0.25 13.45
CA LYS A 83 28.39 -0.97 13.59
C LYS A 83 27.13 -0.87 12.74
N ASP A 84 26.53 0.31 12.76
CA ASP A 84 25.27 0.61 12.08
C ASP A 84 25.12 2.13 11.93
N CYS A 85 24.45 2.55 10.86
CA CYS A 85 24.16 3.94 10.58
C CYS A 85 22.76 4.05 10.00
N SER A 86 21.93 4.89 10.60
CA SER A 86 20.61 5.26 10.09
C SER A 86 20.54 6.75 9.88
N VAL A 87 19.98 7.18 8.76
CA VAL A 87 19.97 8.58 8.33
C VAL A 87 18.54 8.95 7.91
N ARG A 88 18.04 10.04 8.46
CA ARG A 88 16.81 10.72 8.05
C ARG A 88 17.15 12.15 7.63
N LEU A 89 16.86 12.48 6.38
CA LEU A 89 17.15 13.80 5.80
C LEU A 89 15.92 14.69 5.66
N ASN A 90 14.72 14.11 5.76
CA ASN A 90 13.50 14.89 5.65
C ASN A 90 12.31 14.08 6.18
N ASN A 91 11.27 14.81 6.55
CA ASN A 91 9.94 14.24 6.75
C ASN A 91 9.03 14.38 5.51
N THR A 92 9.47 15.12 4.49
CA THR A 92 8.71 15.33 3.24
C THR A 92 9.08 14.27 2.17
N ARG A 93 8.33 14.30 1.06
CA ARG A 93 8.43 13.31 -0.03
C ARG A 93 9.62 13.50 -0.98
N ASP A 94 10.59 14.34 -0.64
CA ASP A 94 11.77 14.51 -1.48
C ASP A 94 12.55 13.19 -1.54
N ASN A 95 12.97 12.81 -2.76
CA ASN A 95 13.64 11.53 -3.00
C ASN A 95 15.12 11.62 -2.61
N LEU A 96 15.40 11.76 -1.31
CA LEU A 96 16.76 11.78 -0.74
C LEU A 96 17.23 10.39 -0.28
N TYR A 97 16.43 9.36 -0.53
CA TYR A 97 16.68 7.98 -0.10
C TYR A 97 18.05 7.48 -0.56
N SER A 98 18.40 7.72 -1.83
CA SER A 98 19.67 7.25 -2.39
C SER A 98 20.87 7.88 -1.67
N ILE A 99 20.77 9.16 -1.30
CA ILE A 99 21.82 9.90 -0.60
C ILE A 99 21.93 9.42 0.85
N ALA A 100 20.80 9.32 1.56
CA ALA A 100 20.77 8.77 2.93
C ALA A 100 21.33 7.35 2.98
N ARG A 101 20.92 6.49 2.03
CA ARG A 101 21.40 5.12 1.88
C ARG A 101 22.90 5.07 1.61
N HIS A 102 23.39 5.91 0.69
CA HIS A 102 24.80 5.94 0.35
C HIS A 102 25.64 6.31 1.57
N ALA A 103 25.32 7.40 2.26
CA ALA A 103 26.08 7.82 3.44
C ALA A 103 26.07 6.77 4.56
N ALA A 104 24.89 6.18 4.85
CA ALA A 104 24.76 5.16 5.89
C ALA A 104 25.52 3.87 5.56
N ILE A 105 25.45 3.40 4.31
CA ILE A 105 26.19 2.22 3.85
C ILE A 105 27.69 2.52 3.88
N THR A 106 28.15 3.63 3.31
CA THR A 106 29.58 4.00 3.32
C THR A 106 30.13 4.05 4.73
N ALA A 107 29.39 4.64 5.68
CA ALA A 107 29.83 4.74 7.08
C ALA A 107 29.83 3.39 7.82
N SER A 108 29.08 2.38 7.36
CA SER A 108 28.90 1.10 8.08
C SER A 108 29.55 -0.10 7.37
N TYR A 109 29.87 0.03 6.09
CA TYR A 109 30.33 -1.08 5.28
C TYR A 109 31.84 -1.28 5.42
N ASN A 110 32.23 -2.47 5.86
CA ASN A 110 33.63 -2.86 5.84
C ASN A 110 34.01 -3.36 4.45
N HIS A 111 34.76 -2.55 3.71
CA HIS A 111 35.32 -2.94 2.41
C HIS A 111 36.16 -4.24 2.47
N SER A 112 36.62 -4.63 3.66
CA SER A 112 37.51 -5.78 3.87
C SER A 112 36.82 -7.15 3.89
N THR A 113 35.48 -7.22 3.88
CA THR A 113 34.74 -8.51 3.87
C THR A 113 33.95 -8.74 2.59
N ALA A 114 34.40 -8.17 1.46
CA ALA A 114 33.96 -8.64 0.16
C ALA A 114 34.23 -10.16 0.09
N LEU A 115 33.16 -10.96 0.20
CA LEU A 115 33.24 -12.40 0.04
C LEU A 115 34.01 -12.66 -1.26
N THR A 116 35.16 -13.31 -1.15
CA THR A 116 36.09 -13.56 -2.27
C THR A 116 35.41 -14.32 -3.41
N ARG A 117 34.23 -14.91 -3.18
CA ARG A 117 33.34 -15.46 -4.19
C ARG A 117 31.88 -15.10 -3.89
N PRO A 118 31.13 -14.54 -4.87
CA PRO A 118 29.70 -14.31 -4.70
C PRO A 118 28.95 -15.64 -4.56
N PHE A 119 27.88 -15.64 -3.77
CA PHE A 119 27.00 -16.79 -3.62
C PHE A 119 26.32 -17.11 -4.97
N ARG A 120 26.51 -18.33 -5.47
CA ARG A 120 25.95 -18.78 -6.77
C ARG A 120 24.48 -19.17 -6.63
N PHE A 121 23.62 -18.21 -6.31
CA PHE A 121 22.19 -18.44 -6.07
C PHE A 121 21.50 -19.25 -7.19
N LEU A 122 21.77 -18.91 -8.45
CA LEU A 122 21.15 -19.59 -9.60
C LEU A 122 21.67 -21.03 -9.84
N ALA A 123 22.72 -21.46 -9.13
CA ALA A 123 23.20 -22.84 -9.18
C ALA A 123 22.47 -23.75 -8.18
N LEU A 124 21.61 -23.20 -7.32
CA LEU A 124 20.77 -23.99 -6.43
C LEU A 124 19.64 -24.70 -7.22
N PRO A 125 19.14 -25.84 -6.74
CA PRO A 125 17.87 -26.41 -7.21
C PRO A 125 16.72 -25.38 -7.18
N GLN A 126 15.79 -25.49 -8.12
CA GLN A 126 14.70 -24.52 -8.30
C GLN A 126 13.84 -24.39 -7.03
N GLU A 127 13.63 -25.49 -6.32
CA GLU A 127 12.86 -25.55 -5.08
C GLU A 127 13.51 -24.73 -3.97
N LEU A 128 14.85 -24.80 -3.86
CA LEU A 128 15.60 -24.00 -2.89
C LEU A 128 15.62 -22.53 -3.27
N GLN A 129 15.77 -22.21 -4.56
CA GLN A 129 15.65 -20.83 -5.03
C GLN A 129 14.28 -20.25 -4.65
N GLN A 130 13.20 -20.99 -4.92
CA GLN A 130 11.84 -20.57 -4.57
C GLN A 130 11.64 -20.44 -3.06
N SER A 131 12.13 -21.41 -2.27
CA SER A 131 12.05 -21.37 -0.82
C SER A 131 12.74 -20.14 -0.25
N ILE A 132 13.98 -19.85 -0.68
CA ILE A 132 14.73 -18.66 -0.24
C ILE A 132 13.98 -17.38 -0.62
N LEU A 133 13.48 -17.30 -1.84
CA LEU A 133 12.76 -16.12 -2.33
C LEU A 133 11.41 -15.89 -1.64
N LYS A 134 10.79 -16.91 -1.02
CA LYS A 134 9.62 -16.71 -0.16
C LYS A 134 9.94 -15.97 1.14
N TYR A 135 11.21 -15.96 1.56
CA TYR A 135 11.68 -15.20 2.73
C TYR A 135 12.19 -13.80 2.37
N THR A 136 11.94 -13.31 1.16
CA THR A 136 12.24 -11.93 0.75
C THR A 136 10.97 -11.09 0.63
N ASP A 137 11.10 -9.83 0.20
CA ASP A 137 9.98 -8.92 -0.06
C ASP A 137 9.06 -9.36 -1.23
N LEU A 138 9.17 -10.58 -1.74
CA LEU A 138 8.26 -11.12 -2.74
C LEU A 138 6.93 -11.57 -2.15
N VAL A 139 6.88 -11.84 -0.85
CA VAL A 139 5.66 -12.15 -0.12
C VAL A 139 5.49 -11.06 0.93
N THR A 140 4.37 -10.34 0.88
CA THR A 140 4.12 -9.29 1.87
C THR A 140 3.78 -9.90 3.22
N PRO A 141 3.93 -9.15 4.32
CA PRO A 141 3.66 -9.66 5.66
C PRO A 141 2.24 -10.22 5.81
N SER A 142 1.28 -9.62 5.10
CA SER A 142 -0.11 -10.03 5.12
C SER A 142 -0.51 -10.89 3.92
N GLN A 143 0.42 -11.21 3.00
CA GLN A 143 0.12 -11.87 1.72
C GLN A 143 -0.91 -11.09 0.88
N GLU A 144 -0.85 -9.76 0.95
CA GLU A 144 -1.67 -8.84 0.19
C GLU A 144 -0.83 -7.66 -0.32
N VAL A 145 -1.09 -7.25 -1.56
CA VAL A 145 -0.53 -6.05 -2.17
C VAL A 145 -1.64 -5.23 -2.79
N GLN A 146 -1.50 -3.91 -2.70
CA GLN A 146 -2.38 -2.98 -3.38
C GLN A 146 -1.69 -2.44 -4.62
N TRP A 147 -2.47 -2.13 -5.64
CA TRP A 147 -1.97 -1.53 -6.86
C TRP A 147 -2.92 -0.45 -7.35
N ASN A 148 -2.36 0.68 -7.80
CA ASN A 148 -3.08 1.64 -8.63
C ASN A 148 -2.12 2.27 -9.66
N PRO A 149 -2.63 2.92 -10.74
CA PRO A 149 -1.76 3.44 -11.80
C PRO A 149 -0.77 4.51 -11.34
N GLN A 150 -1.08 5.25 -10.27
CA GLN A 150 -0.23 6.35 -9.78
C GLN A 150 0.93 5.86 -8.91
N ARG A 151 0.69 4.85 -8.07
CA ARG A 151 1.65 4.37 -7.07
C ARG A 151 2.35 3.08 -7.49
N GLY A 152 1.83 2.36 -8.47
CA GLY A 152 2.23 0.97 -8.74
C GLY A 152 1.83 0.09 -7.56
N PHE A 153 2.65 -0.93 -7.25
CA PHE A 153 2.44 -1.75 -6.06
C PHE A 153 2.81 -1.00 -4.78
N TYR A 154 1.97 -1.11 -3.77
CA TYR A 154 2.24 -0.59 -2.43
C TYR A 154 1.56 -1.46 -1.37
N TYR A 155 1.94 -1.23 -0.12
CA TYR A 155 1.40 -1.92 1.04
C TYR A 155 0.94 -0.86 2.03
N VAL A 156 -0.29 -1.01 2.52
CA VAL A 156 -0.82 -0.14 3.56
C VAL A 156 -0.49 -0.80 4.90
N TYR A 157 0.22 -0.08 5.74
CA TYR A 157 0.46 -0.50 7.11
C TYR A 157 -0.75 -0.06 7.91
N PRO A 158 -1.54 -0.99 8.46
CA PRO A 158 -2.63 -0.63 9.37
C PRO A 158 -2.11 0.29 10.48
N PRO A 159 -2.93 1.24 10.93
CA PRO A 159 -2.60 2.02 12.11
C PRO A 159 -2.34 1.09 13.30
N TYR A 160 -1.43 1.51 14.17
CA TYR A 160 -0.83 0.71 15.25
C TYR A 160 -1.81 -0.01 16.19
N LYS A 161 -3.07 0.47 16.26
CA LYS A 161 -4.11 -0.03 17.16
C LYS A 161 -4.44 -1.53 16.99
N TYR A 162 -4.10 -2.17 15.87
CA TYR A 162 -4.51 -3.54 15.56
C TYR A 162 -3.42 -4.62 15.64
N PHE A 163 -2.15 -4.26 15.87
CA PHE A 163 -1.04 -5.22 15.82
C PHE A 163 -0.64 -5.84 17.17
N ALA A 164 -1.46 -5.68 18.21
CA ALA A 164 -1.18 -6.25 19.53
C ALA A 164 -1.29 -7.79 19.59
N ASN A 165 -1.86 -8.48 18.59
CA ASN A 165 -2.17 -9.92 18.69
C ASN A 165 -1.41 -10.80 17.67
N GLU A 166 -0.40 -11.49 18.19
CA GLU A 166 0.10 -12.86 17.91
C GLU A 166 0.42 -13.38 16.49
N TYR A 167 -0.02 -12.79 15.37
CA TYR A 167 0.01 -13.50 14.07
C TYR A 167 0.90 -12.95 12.97
N LEU A 168 1.56 -11.80 13.17
CA LEU A 168 2.66 -11.43 12.29
C LEU A 168 3.92 -12.07 12.83
N ASN A 169 4.51 -13.00 12.06
CA ASN A 169 5.90 -13.42 12.21
C ASN A 169 6.70 -12.17 12.59
N GLY A 170 7.36 -12.17 13.76
CA GLY A 170 8.07 -10.99 14.33
C GLY A 170 9.17 -10.37 13.46
N ALA A 171 9.29 -10.79 12.20
CA ALA A 171 10.11 -10.21 11.15
C ALA A 171 9.59 -8.86 10.62
N PHE A 172 8.30 -8.57 10.74
CA PHE A 172 7.68 -7.35 10.18
C PHE A 172 7.10 -6.45 11.29
N GLN A 173 7.94 -6.07 12.23
CA GLN A 173 7.58 -5.05 13.21
C GLN A 173 7.43 -3.72 12.49
N ALA A 174 6.26 -3.10 12.61
CA ALA A 174 6.09 -1.73 12.14
C ALA A 174 7.15 -0.86 12.81
N CYS A 175 7.78 0.04 12.06
CA CYS A 175 8.92 0.83 12.56
C CYS A 175 8.52 1.91 13.60
N SER A 176 7.42 1.74 14.34
CA SER A 176 6.95 2.72 15.32
C SER A 176 7.09 2.32 16.79
N ASP A 177 7.55 1.11 17.13
CA ASP A 177 7.51 0.68 18.53
C ASP A 177 8.60 1.26 19.43
N ASP A 178 9.83 1.46 18.94
CA ASP A 178 10.92 1.72 19.90
C ASP A 178 11.28 3.19 20.11
N HIS A 179 10.79 4.13 19.30
CA HIS A 179 11.49 5.41 19.12
C HIS A 179 10.58 6.63 18.85
N SER A 180 9.39 6.73 19.47
CA SER A 180 8.55 7.93 19.34
C SER A 180 9.31 9.23 19.71
N GLU A 181 10.26 9.17 20.65
CA GLU A 181 11.15 10.27 21.02
C GLU A 181 12.33 10.49 20.04
N LEU A 182 12.76 9.45 19.31
CA LEU A 182 13.97 9.46 18.47
C LEU A 182 13.65 9.55 16.97
N GLY A 183 12.39 9.74 16.60
CA GLY A 183 11.95 9.84 15.22
C GLY A 183 11.91 8.48 14.49
N CYS A 184 11.01 8.38 13.52
CA CYS A 184 10.82 7.16 12.73
C CYS A 184 11.90 7.05 11.64
N PHE A 185 12.74 6.01 11.71
CA PHE A 185 13.71 5.65 10.66
C PHE A 185 13.13 4.66 9.63
N CYS A 186 11.82 4.75 9.41
CA CYS A 186 11.12 3.91 8.46
C CYS A 186 11.50 4.28 7.03
N MET A 187 11.97 3.28 6.30
CA MET A 187 12.25 3.35 4.88
C MET A 187 10.98 3.58 4.02
N LEU A 188 9.77 3.58 4.55
CA LEU A 188 8.61 4.06 3.77
C LEU A 188 8.69 5.57 3.50
N ASN A 189 9.44 6.32 4.30
CA ASN A 189 9.75 7.71 4.02
C ASN A 189 10.88 7.78 2.97
N PRO A 190 10.68 8.46 1.83
CA PRO A 190 11.66 8.53 0.74
C PRO A 190 12.91 9.36 1.07
N SER A 191 13.03 9.90 2.27
CA SER A 191 14.23 10.62 2.75
C SER A 191 14.95 9.89 3.90
N VAL A 192 14.62 8.62 4.13
CA VAL A 192 15.11 7.85 5.28
C VAL A 192 15.74 6.53 4.87
N TYR A 193 16.90 6.22 5.43
CA TYR A 193 17.52 4.90 5.34
C TYR A 193 17.86 4.36 6.72
N SER A 194 17.55 3.08 6.93
CA SER A 194 18.02 2.30 8.07
C SER A 194 18.15 0.84 7.67
N SER A 195 19.27 0.22 8.03
CA SER A 195 19.48 -1.23 7.87
C SER A 195 18.52 -2.06 8.75
N ARG A 196 17.92 -1.42 9.77
CA ARG A 196 16.99 -2.03 10.72
C ARG A 196 15.54 -1.97 10.28
N CYS A 197 15.20 -1.11 9.33
CA CYS A 197 13.84 -1.02 8.86
C CYS A 197 13.48 -2.31 8.10
N ARG A 198 12.43 -2.99 8.58
CA ARG A 198 11.88 -4.21 7.97
C ARG A 198 10.55 -3.96 7.26
N CYS A 199 10.16 -2.70 7.08
CA CYS A 199 8.98 -2.40 6.29
C CYS A 199 9.16 -2.92 4.87
N TRP A 200 8.27 -3.82 4.47
CA TRP A 200 8.06 -4.24 3.10
C TRP A 200 8.05 -3.05 2.14
N ARG A 201 8.75 -3.23 1.03
CA ARG A 201 8.73 -2.36 -0.14
C ARG A 201 8.53 -3.22 -1.38
N PRO A 202 8.03 -2.64 -2.49
CA PRO A 202 7.94 -3.37 -3.74
C PRO A 202 9.30 -3.98 -4.12
N PRO A 203 9.39 -5.29 -4.37
CA PRO A 203 10.65 -6.00 -4.60
C PRO A 203 11.20 -5.77 -6.01
N GLN A 204 11.16 -4.53 -6.50
CA GLN A 204 11.55 -4.17 -7.87
C GLN A 204 12.97 -4.62 -8.18
N ALA A 205 13.89 -4.55 -7.21
CA ALA A 205 15.26 -5.01 -7.38
C ALA A 205 15.33 -6.48 -7.82
N LEU A 206 14.51 -7.38 -7.23
CA LEU A 206 14.49 -8.80 -7.56
C LEU A 206 13.96 -9.05 -8.98
N PHE A 207 12.97 -8.26 -9.41
CA PHE A 207 12.46 -8.33 -10.78
C PHE A 207 13.44 -7.82 -11.85
N LEU A 208 14.47 -7.05 -11.45
CA LEU A 208 15.42 -6.44 -12.38
C LEU A 208 16.80 -7.11 -12.41
N VAL A 209 17.05 -8.16 -11.61
CA VAL A 209 18.36 -8.84 -11.55
C VAL A 209 18.72 -9.51 -12.89
N CYS A 210 17.90 -10.46 -13.35
CA CYS A 210 18.08 -11.20 -14.59
C CYS A 210 16.79 -11.91 -14.98
N ARG A 211 16.71 -12.47 -16.20
CA ARG A 211 15.52 -13.18 -16.68
C ARG A 211 15.12 -14.35 -15.77
N ALA A 212 16.06 -15.22 -15.38
CA ALA A 212 15.76 -16.39 -14.53
C ALA A 212 15.21 -15.98 -13.15
N MET A 213 15.77 -14.92 -12.55
CA MET A 213 15.27 -14.36 -11.29
C MET A 213 13.87 -13.75 -11.47
N TYR A 214 13.66 -12.98 -12.54
CA TYR A 214 12.34 -12.40 -12.85
C TYR A 214 11.26 -13.48 -12.94
N GLU A 215 11.51 -14.55 -13.70
CA GLU A 215 10.54 -15.65 -13.87
C GLU A 215 10.17 -16.30 -12.52
N THR A 216 11.17 -16.58 -11.69
CA THR A 216 10.96 -17.20 -10.37
C THR A 216 10.27 -16.24 -9.40
N ALA A 217 10.72 -14.99 -9.33
CA ALA A 217 10.17 -13.94 -8.49
C ALA A 217 8.70 -13.68 -8.81
N ARG A 218 8.37 -13.64 -10.11
CA ARG A 218 7.00 -13.48 -10.60
C ARG A 218 6.08 -14.58 -10.12
N VAL A 219 6.47 -15.85 -10.29
CA VAL A 219 5.66 -16.98 -9.84
C VAL A 219 5.35 -16.82 -8.34
N ILE A 220 6.37 -16.54 -7.52
CA ILE A 220 6.20 -16.41 -6.08
C ILE A 220 5.30 -15.23 -5.73
N PHE A 221 5.57 -14.05 -6.30
CA PHE A 221 4.84 -12.83 -5.98
C PHE A 221 3.35 -12.95 -6.29
N TYR A 222 2.98 -13.38 -7.50
CA TYR A 222 1.56 -13.42 -7.89
C TYR A 222 0.79 -14.63 -7.34
N SER A 223 1.50 -15.70 -6.96
CA SER A 223 0.85 -16.89 -6.36
C SER A 223 0.71 -16.84 -4.85
N ASN A 224 1.52 -16.04 -4.15
CA ASN A 224 1.52 -15.95 -2.69
C ASN A 224 0.99 -14.61 -2.17
N ASN A 225 0.62 -13.67 -3.05
CA ASN A 225 -0.04 -12.42 -2.63
C ASN A 225 -1.38 -12.27 -3.31
N ARG A 226 -2.35 -11.81 -2.54
CA ARG A 226 -3.61 -11.26 -3.03
C ARG A 226 -3.39 -9.87 -3.58
N VAL A 227 -3.81 -9.63 -4.81
CA VAL A 227 -3.65 -8.33 -5.45
C VAL A 227 -4.96 -7.57 -5.45
N ALA A 228 -5.00 -6.42 -4.78
CA ALA A 228 -6.12 -5.49 -4.82
C ALA A 228 -5.83 -4.32 -5.77
N VAL A 229 -6.64 -4.19 -6.82
CA VAL A 229 -6.60 -3.08 -7.77
C VAL A 229 -7.54 -1.99 -7.27
N LEU A 230 -6.96 -0.84 -6.95
CA LEU A 230 -7.66 0.30 -6.36
C LEU A 230 -7.79 1.46 -7.36
N PRO A 231 -8.85 2.28 -7.25
CA PRO A 231 -9.05 3.44 -8.10
C PRO A 231 -7.96 4.50 -7.89
N ILE A 232 -7.56 5.21 -8.96
CA ILE A 232 -6.51 6.23 -8.90
C ILE A 232 -6.87 7.41 -8.01
N VAL A 233 -8.15 7.79 -8.02
CA VAL A 233 -8.69 8.89 -7.22
C VAL A 233 -8.78 8.52 -5.73
N GLY A 234 -8.50 7.26 -5.39
CA GLY A 234 -8.65 6.71 -4.06
C GLY A 234 -10.11 6.39 -3.74
N LEU A 235 -10.32 5.90 -2.52
CA LEU A 235 -11.63 5.46 -2.03
C LEU A 235 -12.52 6.62 -1.55
N TRP A 236 -11.93 7.82 -1.43
CA TRP A 236 -12.46 8.96 -0.66
C TRP A 236 -13.03 10.08 -1.53
N THR A 237 -12.49 10.25 -2.74
CA THR A 237 -12.92 11.34 -3.61
C THR A 237 -13.99 10.79 -4.56
N GLY A 238 -15.26 11.02 -4.22
CA GLY A 238 -16.45 10.46 -4.89
C GLY A 238 -16.70 10.93 -6.33
N ARG A 239 -15.66 11.21 -7.11
CA ARG A 239 -15.77 11.53 -8.54
C ARG A 239 -14.68 10.79 -9.31
N SER A 240 -14.95 9.54 -9.66
CA SER A 240 -14.36 8.98 -10.87
C SER A 240 -15.41 9.01 -11.97
N PRO A 241 -15.22 9.79 -13.06
CA PRO A 241 -16.09 9.72 -14.23
C PRO A 241 -15.94 8.39 -14.99
N LEU A 242 -14.99 7.55 -14.58
CA LEU A 242 -14.68 6.26 -15.19
C LEU A 242 -15.09 5.15 -14.24
N LEU A 243 -15.80 4.15 -14.77
CA LEU A 243 -15.93 2.86 -14.11
C LEU A 243 -14.52 2.32 -13.78
N ALA A 244 -14.44 1.46 -12.76
CA ALA A 244 -13.22 0.73 -12.34
C ALA A 244 -12.47 0.00 -13.48
N GLY A 245 -13.09 -0.09 -14.66
CA GLY A 245 -12.54 -0.71 -15.84
C GLY A 245 -11.18 -0.13 -16.21
N LEU A 246 -10.93 1.18 -16.06
CA LEU A 246 -9.64 1.74 -16.52
C LEU A 246 -8.45 1.24 -15.68
N GLU A 247 -8.57 1.20 -14.35
CA GLU A 247 -7.50 0.72 -13.47
C GLU A 247 -7.33 -0.79 -13.59
N ALA A 248 -8.43 -1.55 -13.59
CA ALA A 248 -8.40 -2.99 -13.82
C ALA A 248 -7.78 -3.33 -15.18
N PHE A 249 -8.17 -2.61 -16.24
CA PHE A 249 -7.59 -2.72 -17.57
C PHE A 249 -6.10 -2.45 -17.54
N THR A 250 -5.69 -1.29 -16.99
CA THR A 250 -4.27 -0.91 -16.93
C THR A 250 -3.45 -1.92 -16.15
N PHE A 251 -3.98 -2.47 -15.06
CA PHE A 251 -3.31 -3.53 -14.32
C PHE A 251 -3.16 -4.79 -15.16
N ILE A 252 -4.27 -5.36 -15.62
CA ILE A 252 -4.33 -6.69 -16.23
C ILE A 252 -3.66 -6.72 -17.60
N THR A 253 -3.85 -5.68 -18.42
CA THR A 253 -3.48 -5.70 -19.84
C THR A 253 -2.20 -4.93 -20.14
N LYS A 254 -1.85 -3.92 -19.33
CA LYS A 254 -0.66 -3.08 -19.54
C LYS A 254 0.45 -3.35 -18.54
N SER A 255 0.12 -3.70 -17.30
CA SER A 255 1.12 -3.85 -16.23
C SER A 255 1.61 -5.30 -16.09
N LEU A 256 0.83 -6.28 -16.54
CA LEU A 256 1.17 -7.70 -16.48
C LEU A 256 1.45 -8.26 -17.87
N ARG A 257 2.47 -9.11 -17.95
CA ARG A 257 2.64 -9.98 -19.12
C ARG A 257 1.55 -11.07 -19.13
N PRO A 258 1.10 -11.55 -20.30
CA PRO A 258 0.08 -12.60 -20.38
C PRO A 258 0.41 -13.84 -19.54
N ASP A 259 1.66 -14.30 -19.60
CA ASP A 259 2.16 -15.45 -18.85
C ASP A 259 2.29 -15.20 -17.34
N THR A 260 2.14 -13.96 -16.87
CA THR A 260 2.03 -13.66 -15.45
C THR A 260 0.65 -14.05 -14.89
N LEU A 261 -0.41 -13.95 -15.70
CA LEU A 261 -1.79 -14.14 -15.25
C LEU A 261 -2.08 -15.56 -14.77
N LEU A 262 -1.38 -16.56 -15.32
CA LEU A 262 -1.52 -17.96 -14.88
C LEU A 262 -1.05 -18.20 -13.44
N HIS A 263 -0.26 -17.27 -12.89
CA HIS A 263 0.22 -17.34 -11.51
C HIS A 263 -0.68 -16.60 -10.52
N LEU A 264 -1.60 -15.75 -10.99
CA LEU A 264 -2.56 -15.08 -10.10
C LEU A 264 -3.44 -16.12 -9.41
N ARG A 265 -3.58 -15.97 -8.09
CA ARG A 265 -4.46 -16.80 -7.27
C ARG A 265 -5.62 -15.99 -6.68
N TYR A 266 -5.41 -14.70 -6.42
CA TYR A 266 -6.43 -13.81 -5.90
C TYR A 266 -6.31 -12.44 -6.55
N LEU A 267 -7.41 -11.98 -7.13
CA LEU A 267 -7.55 -10.67 -7.74
C LEU A 267 -8.77 -9.97 -7.16
N GLU A 268 -8.56 -8.83 -6.52
CA GLU A 268 -9.63 -7.95 -6.06
C GLU A 268 -9.71 -6.72 -6.95
N LEU A 269 -10.91 -6.41 -7.41
CA LEU A 269 -11.21 -5.26 -8.25
C LEU A 269 -12.10 -4.33 -7.43
N VAL A 270 -11.54 -3.21 -6.99
CA VAL A 270 -12.27 -2.23 -6.18
C VAL A 270 -12.77 -1.13 -7.09
N CYS A 271 -14.08 -1.08 -7.25
CA CYS A 271 -14.72 -0.05 -8.03
C CYS A 271 -14.71 1.28 -7.27
N PRO A 272 -14.42 2.40 -7.96
CA PRO A 272 -14.62 3.70 -7.36
C PRO A 272 -16.10 3.85 -7.00
N PRO A 273 -16.41 4.62 -5.94
CA PRO A 273 -17.78 4.88 -5.61
C PRO A 273 -18.49 5.62 -6.75
N PHE A 274 -19.73 5.25 -7.07
CA PHE A 274 -20.51 5.88 -8.14
C PHE A 274 -21.82 6.50 -7.64
N GLU A 275 -22.28 7.54 -8.34
CA GLU A 275 -23.54 8.24 -8.08
C GLU A 275 -24.67 7.60 -8.89
N THR A 276 -25.76 7.19 -8.23
CA THR A 276 -26.94 6.56 -8.86
C THR A 276 -27.92 7.58 -9.44
N ASN A 277 -27.83 8.84 -9.00
CA ASN A 277 -28.76 9.90 -9.35
C ASN A 277 -28.53 10.49 -10.75
N ASP A 278 -27.38 10.24 -11.39
CA ASP A 278 -27.16 10.62 -12.79
C ASP A 278 -27.69 9.54 -13.74
N SER A 279 -28.99 9.27 -13.60
CA SER A 279 -29.81 8.40 -14.46
C SER A 279 -29.78 8.75 -15.96
N SER A 280 -29.01 9.77 -16.36
CA SER A 280 -29.02 10.31 -17.72
C SER A 280 -27.96 9.71 -18.64
N LYS A 281 -26.94 9.00 -18.12
CA LYS A 281 -25.99 8.29 -18.99
C LYS A 281 -25.60 6.94 -18.39
N PRO A 282 -25.91 5.81 -19.07
CA PRO A 282 -25.23 4.56 -18.77
C PRO A 282 -23.72 4.78 -18.84
N PRO A 283 -22.91 3.93 -18.19
CA PRO A 283 -21.47 3.97 -18.39
C PRO A 283 -21.19 4.04 -19.88
N ASP A 284 -20.35 5.00 -20.29
CA ASP A 284 -20.06 5.24 -21.70
C ASP A 284 -19.71 3.90 -22.37
N ALA A 285 -20.17 3.67 -23.60
CA ALA A 285 -19.97 2.43 -24.32
C ALA A 285 -18.48 2.01 -24.33
N ALA A 286 -17.58 3.01 -24.32
CA ALA A 286 -16.14 2.80 -24.17
C ALA A 286 -15.73 2.05 -22.89
N SER A 287 -16.35 2.37 -21.73
CA SER A 287 -16.05 1.69 -20.45
C SER A 287 -16.48 0.22 -20.47
N TYR A 288 -17.54 -0.11 -21.21
CA TYR A 288 -17.99 -1.50 -21.36
C TYR A 288 -17.05 -2.30 -22.28
N VAL A 289 -16.50 -1.67 -23.33
CA VAL A 289 -15.52 -2.28 -24.23
C VAL A 289 -14.24 -2.66 -23.46
N ASP A 290 -13.75 -1.78 -22.57
CA ASP A 290 -12.60 -2.07 -21.73
C ASP A 290 -12.85 -3.28 -20.81
N TRP A 291 -14.06 -3.37 -20.22
CA TRP A 291 -14.44 -4.51 -19.39
C TRP A 291 -14.47 -5.82 -20.17
N GLN A 292 -15.12 -5.86 -21.32
CA GLN A 292 -15.18 -7.06 -22.13
C GLN A 292 -13.77 -7.53 -22.52
N TYR A 293 -12.89 -6.58 -22.90
CA TYR A 293 -11.49 -6.89 -23.20
C TYR A 293 -10.75 -7.47 -22.00
N ILE A 294 -10.91 -6.92 -20.80
CA ILE A 294 -10.31 -7.47 -19.57
C ILE A 294 -10.73 -8.93 -19.39
N ILE A 295 -12.02 -9.21 -19.54
CA ILE A 295 -12.56 -10.54 -19.31
C ILE A 295 -12.03 -11.54 -20.34
N ASP A 296 -12.00 -11.16 -21.62
CA ASP A 296 -11.45 -12.00 -22.68
C ASP A 296 -9.95 -12.26 -22.47
N TYR A 297 -9.21 -11.25 -21.99
CA TYR A 297 -7.79 -11.38 -21.67
C TYR A 297 -7.54 -12.30 -20.48
N LEU A 298 -8.33 -12.20 -19.41
CA LEU A 298 -8.28 -13.14 -18.27
C LEU A 298 -8.63 -14.56 -18.73
N LYS A 299 -9.66 -14.72 -19.56
CA LYS A 299 -10.07 -16.01 -20.10
C LYS A 299 -8.97 -16.69 -20.91
N ALA A 300 -8.21 -15.91 -21.67
CA ALA A 300 -7.15 -16.42 -22.53
C ALA A 300 -5.86 -16.80 -21.78
N HIS A 301 -5.60 -16.18 -20.63
CA HIS A 301 -4.26 -16.20 -20.03
C HIS A 301 -4.21 -16.58 -18.54
N ALA A 302 -5.30 -16.48 -17.79
CA ALA A 302 -5.34 -16.82 -16.38
C ALA A 302 -5.71 -18.29 -16.13
N ASP A 303 -5.23 -18.83 -15.02
CA ASP A 303 -5.59 -20.16 -14.53
C ASP A 303 -6.92 -20.08 -13.74
N LEU A 304 -8.03 -19.93 -14.47
CA LEU A 304 -9.36 -19.67 -13.90
C LEU A 304 -9.80 -20.67 -12.80
N PRO A 305 -9.53 -21.99 -12.90
CA PRO A 305 -9.96 -22.95 -11.88
C PRO A 305 -9.39 -22.71 -10.47
N VAL A 306 -8.25 -22.02 -10.36
CA VAL A 306 -7.59 -21.72 -9.09
C VAL A 306 -7.58 -20.22 -8.76
N LEU A 307 -7.95 -19.37 -9.72
CA LEU A 307 -8.12 -17.94 -9.51
C LEU A 307 -9.40 -17.67 -8.70
N THR A 308 -9.28 -16.78 -7.72
CA THR A 308 -10.40 -16.17 -7.02
C THR A 308 -10.51 -14.72 -7.46
N ILE A 309 -11.67 -14.33 -7.96
CA ILE A 309 -11.95 -12.93 -8.31
C ILE A 309 -12.94 -12.36 -7.30
N THR A 310 -12.60 -11.22 -6.72
CA THR A 310 -13.48 -10.48 -5.82
C THR A 310 -13.75 -9.10 -6.41
N VAL A 311 -15.02 -8.69 -6.48
CA VAL A 311 -15.41 -7.36 -6.96
C VAL A 311 -16.03 -6.58 -5.80
N TYR A 312 -15.45 -5.43 -5.47
CA TYR A 312 -15.96 -4.51 -4.45
C TYR A 312 -16.61 -3.31 -5.11
N MET A 313 -17.86 -3.03 -4.78
CA MET A 313 -18.61 -1.88 -5.29
C MET A 313 -19.29 -1.15 -4.14
N THR A 314 -19.41 0.16 -4.22
CA THR A 314 -20.19 0.92 -3.25
C THR A 314 -20.87 2.06 -3.97
N ARG A 315 -22.09 2.40 -3.56
CA ARG A 315 -22.67 3.67 -3.97
C ARG A 315 -22.12 4.74 -3.03
N PHE A 316 -21.92 5.95 -3.54
CA PHE A 316 -21.65 7.10 -2.67
C PHE A 316 -22.59 8.21 -3.07
N GLU A 317 -23.53 8.51 -2.19
CA GLU A 317 -24.31 9.73 -2.30
C GLU A 317 -23.56 10.82 -1.54
N LEU A 318 -22.55 11.42 -2.16
CA LEU A 318 -21.98 12.63 -1.55
C LEU A 318 -23.13 13.62 -1.36
N PRO A 319 -23.36 14.15 -0.14
CA PRO A 319 -24.20 15.33 0.02
C PRO A 319 -23.63 16.36 -0.96
N ARG A 320 -24.44 16.78 -1.94
CA ARG A 320 -23.99 17.76 -2.93
C ARG A 320 -23.44 18.96 -2.19
N TYR A 321 -22.13 19.14 -2.33
CA TYR A 321 -21.32 20.15 -1.69
C TYR A 321 -21.83 21.55 -2.08
N TYR A 322 -22.78 22.07 -1.32
CA TYR A 322 -23.18 23.48 -1.34
C TYR A 322 -22.84 24.09 0.02
N GLY A 323 -21.55 24.21 0.30
CA GLY A 323 -20.99 25.23 1.21
C GLY A 323 -21.39 25.23 2.68
N ILE A 324 -22.18 24.28 3.18
CA ILE A 324 -22.57 24.19 4.59
C ILE A 324 -22.00 22.89 5.16
N HIS A 325 -21.29 23.04 6.26
CA HIS A 325 -20.51 22.03 7.00
C HIS A 325 -21.12 20.62 6.99
N ASN A 326 -20.27 19.62 6.66
CA ASN A 326 -20.25 18.24 7.18
C ASN A 326 -21.54 17.75 7.85
N MET A 327 -22.65 17.65 7.13
CA MET A 327 -23.65 16.66 7.51
C MET A 327 -23.32 15.39 6.74
N PRO A 328 -22.87 14.33 7.45
CA PRO A 328 -22.89 12.99 6.91
C PRO A 328 -24.23 12.74 6.21
N ILE A 329 -24.26 11.89 5.19
CA ILE A 329 -25.51 11.17 4.88
C ILE A 329 -26.02 10.68 6.22
N SER A 330 -27.24 11.08 6.62
CA SER A 330 -27.74 10.60 7.90
C SER A 330 -27.71 9.08 7.84
N ARG A 331 -27.22 8.46 8.91
CA ARG A 331 -27.08 7.01 9.02
C ARG A 331 -28.37 6.30 8.58
N GLU A 332 -29.50 6.90 8.93
CA GLU A 332 -30.86 6.47 8.59
C GLU A 332 -31.10 6.49 7.08
N MET A 333 -30.69 7.55 6.36
CA MET A 333 -30.85 7.65 4.91
C MET A 333 -30.02 6.59 4.17
N PHE A 334 -28.79 6.31 4.64
CA PHE A 334 -28.01 5.20 4.08
C PHE A 334 -28.72 3.86 4.28
N ILE A 335 -29.18 3.57 5.49
CA ILE A 335 -29.92 2.34 5.81
C ILE A 335 -31.16 2.23 4.94
N ASP A 336 -31.97 3.28 4.84
CA ASP A 336 -33.20 3.30 4.05
C ASP A 336 -32.91 3.07 2.57
N ASN A 337 -31.87 3.68 2.02
CA ASN A 337 -31.48 3.47 0.63
C ASN A 337 -31.00 2.03 0.40
N VAL A 338 -30.25 1.44 1.33
CA VAL A 338 -29.80 0.04 1.20
C VAL A 338 -30.99 -0.92 1.33
N LEU A 339 -31.87 -0.72 2.30
CA LEU A 339 -33.07 -1.55 2.47
C LEU A 339 -34.05 -1.36 1.30
N ALA A 340 -34.00 -0.22 0.61
CA ALA A 340 -34.75 0.01 -0.62
C ALA A 340 -34.18 -0.74 -1.84
N MET A 341 -32.91 -1.18 -1.78
CA MET A 341 -32.24 -1.90 -2.86
C MET A 341 -32.90 -3.25 -3.12
N GLY A 342 -33.10 -3.60 -4.38
CA GLY A 342 -33.74 -4.87 -4.77
C GLY A 342 -35.26 -4.81 -4.96
N ARG A 343 -35.89 -3.63 -4.83
CA ARG A 343 -37.21 -3.40 -5.46
C ARG A 343 -37.02 -3.33 -6.98
N ASP A 344 -37.95 -3.90 -7.76
CA ASP A 344 -37.87 -4.22 -9.21
C ASP A 344 -37.49 -3.05 -10.17
N LYS A 345 -37.29 -1.84 -9.63
CA LYS A 345 -36.91 -0.60 -10.32
C LYS A 345 -35.63 0.06 -9.80
N ASP A 346 -34.88 -0.56 -8.89
CA ASP A 346 -33.66 0.06 -8.37
C ASP A 346 -32.57 0.10 -9.46
N SER A 347 -32.21 1.30 -9.88
CA SER A 347 -31.13 1.56 -10.84
C SER A 347 -29.77 1.11 -10.29
N THR A 348 -29.59 1.10 -8.97
CA THR A 348 -28.31 0.77 -8.33
C THR A 348 -27.95 -0.70 -8.53
N LEU A 349 -28.88 -1.61 -8.21
CA LEU A 349 -28.66 -3.04 -8.38
C LEU A 349 -28.47 -3.42 -9.84
N ARG A 350 -29.12 -2.70 -10.77
CA ARG A 350 -28.88 -2.85 -12.22
C ARG A 350 -27.47 -2.44 -12.60
N THR A 351 -26.97 -1.31 -12.09
CA THR A 351 -25.57 -0.89 -12.31
C THR A 351 -24.58 -1.93 -11.77
N TYR A 352 -24.82 -2.48 -10.57
CA TYR A 352 -23.99 -3.57 -10.06
C TYR A 352 -24.02 -4.80 -10.95
N LEU A 353 -25.21 -5.17 -11.44
CA LEU A 353 -25.36 -6.28 -12.38
C LEU A 353 -24.56 -6.02 -13.66
N ASP A 354 -24.65 -4.82 -14.24
CA ASP A 354 -23.94 -4.46 -15.48
C ASP A 354 -22.41 -4.54 -15.32
N ILE A 355 -21.88 -4.24 -14.13
CA ILE A 355 -20.45 -4.37 -13.82
C ILE A 355 -20.03 -5.84 -13.74
N VAL A 356 -20.82 -6.71 -13.10
CA VAL A 356 -20.42 -8.11 -12.86
C VAL A 356 -20.81 -9.07 -13.97
N LEU A 357 -21.84 -8.76 -14.76
CA LEU A 357 -22.36 -9.67 -15.79
C LEU A 357 -21.31 -10.12 -16.83
N PRO A 358 -20.35 -9.28 -17.27
CA PRO A 358 -19.29 -9.73 -18.20
C PRO A 358 -18.48 -10.93 -17.69
N PHE A 359 -18.30 -11.07 -16.37
CA PHE A 359 -17.56 -12.19 -15.76
C PHE A 359 -18.21 -13.55 -16.02
N ARG A 360 -19.49 -13.60 -16.44
CA ARG A 360 -20.20 -14.83 -16.79
C ARG A 360 -19.50 -15.64 -17.89
N SER A 361 -18.70 -14.97 -18.73
CA SER A 361 -17.96 -15.64 -19.80
C SER A 361 -16.72 -16.43 -19.31
N LEU A 362 -16.32 -16.26 -18.04
CA LEU A 362 -15.24 -16.99 -17.36
C LEU A 362 -15.73 -18.35 -16.84
N THR A 363 -16.21 -19.22 -17.73
CA THR A 363 -16.93 -20.46 -17.37
C THR A 363 -16.16 -21.48 -16.53
N SER A 364 -14.83 -21.37 -16.44
CA SER A 364 -13.97 -22.26 -15.62
C SER A 364 -13.63 -21.67 -14.25
N LEU A 365 -14.06 -20.45 -13.96
CA LEU A 365 -13.85 -19.81 -12.66
C LEU A 365 -14.63 -20.58 -11.59
N LYS A 366 -13.97 -20.89 -10.47
CA LYS A 366 -14.61 -21.60 -9.34
C LYS A 366 -15.02 -20.69 -8.20
N ARG A 367 -14.36 -19.54 -8.04
CA ARG A 367 -14.61 -18.60 -6.96
C ARG A 367 -14.72 -17.18 -7.50
N PHE A 368 -15.92 -16.65 -7.39
CA PHE A 368 -16.29 -15.28 -7.70
C PHE A 368 -17.07 -14.71 -6.52
N PHE A 369 -16.56 -13.63 -5.93
CA PHE A 369 -17.18 -13.00 -4.77
C PHE A 369 -17.52 -11.55 -5.10
N VAL A 370 -18.69 -11.11 -4.66
CA VAL A 370 -19.16 -9.73 -4.82
C VAL A 370 -19.39 -9.13 -3.46
N PHE A 371 -18.84 -7.95 -3.22
CA PHE A 371 -19.12 -7.16 -2.02
C PHE A 371 -19.67 -5.81 -2.43
N ILE A 372 -20.91 -5.52 -2.05
CA ILE A 372 -21.56 -4.23 -2.30
C ILE A 372 -21.69 -3.42 -1.01
N GLU A 373 -21.75 -2.10 -1.15
CA GLU A 373 -21.86 -1.14 -0.04
C GLU A 373 -20.78 -1.32 1.03
N TRP A 374 -19.58 -1.67 0.59
CA TRP A 374 -18.48 -1.98 1.48
C TRP A 374 -18.17 -0.80 2.42
N GLY A 375 -18.48 0.44 2.02
CA GLY A 375 -18.23 1.60 2.86
C GLY A 375 -19.21 1.82 4.02
N GLY A 376 -20.48 1.41 3.88
CA GLY A 376 -21.48 1.65 4.93
C GLY A 376 -21.72 0.47 5.86
N ARG A 377 -21.18 -0.72 5.54
CA ARG A 377 -21.24 -1.91 6.41
C ARG A 377 -20.57 -1.70 7.76
N TYR A 378 -19.68 -0.73 7.92
CA TYR A 378 -18.84 -0.63 9.12
C TYR A 378 -19.09 0.66 9.91
N CYS A 379 -19.97 1.53 9.43
CA CYS A 379 -20.32 2.79 10.09
C CYS A 379 -21.50 2.65 11.08
N LEU A 380 -22.01 1.43 11.32
CA LEU A 380 -23.21 1.21 12.14
C LEU A 380 -22.85 0.60 13.50
N THR A 381 -23.22 1.28 14.59
CA THR A 381 -23.01 0.81 15.98
C THR A 381 -24.14 -0.07 16.55
N ASP A 382 -25.40 0.18 16.17
CA ASP A 382 -26.54 -0.71 16.49
C ASP A 382 -26.46 -2.09 15.80
N ASP A 383 -26.25 -3.13 16.62
CA ASP A 383 -26.16 -4.53 16.21
C ASP A 383 -27.39 -5.05 15.45
N GLN A 384 -28.61 -4.61 15.81
CA GLN A 384 -29.84 -5.11 15.17
C GLN A 384 -29.97 -4.59 13.75
N VAL A 385 -29.73 -3.29 13.58
CA VAL A 385 -29.74 -2.63 12.28
C VAL A 385 -28.64 -3.20 11.40
N GLN A 386 -27.45 -3.40 11.97
CA GLN A 386 -26.29 -3.96 11.31
C GLN A 386 -26.55 -5.40 10.82
N CYS A 387 -27.18 -6.24 11.64
CA CYS A 387 -27.57 -7.60 11.26
C CYS A 387 -28.56 -7.59 10.09
N LYS A 388 -29.62 -6.77 10.18
CA LYS A 388 -30.62 -6.63 9.11
C LYS A 388 -29.99 -6.16 7.79
N LEU A 389 -29.11 -5.16 7.86
CA LEU A 389 -28.37 -4.64 6.71
C LEU A 389 -27.49 -5.72 6.09
N ASN A 390 -26.70 -6.43 6.89
CA ASN A 390 -25.80 -7.47 6.42
C ASN A 390 -26.55 -8.63 5.76
N ASN A 391 -27.71 -9.01 6.28
CA ASN A 391 -28.55 -10.03 5.65
C ASN A 391 -29.03 -9.57 4.27
N HIS A 392 -29.58 -8.36 4.18
CA HIS A 392 -30.06 -7.78 2.93
C HIS A 392 -28.95 -7.65 1.87
N LEU A 393 -27.78 -7.13 2.27
CA LEU A 393 -26.62 -7.02 1.39
C LEU A 393 -26.11 -8.41 0.97
N SER A 394 -26.08 -9.38 1.88
CA SER A 394 -25.66 -10.75 1.57
C SER A 394 -26.58 -11.42 0.55
N GLU A 395 -27.89 -11.17 0.64
CA GLU A 395 -28.88 -11.67 -0.34
C GLU A 395 -28.66 -11.04 -1.73
N ALA A 396 -28.48 -9.72 -1.78
CA ALA A 396 -28.21 -9.00 -3.03
C ALA A 396 -26.89 -9.44 -3.68
N GLU A 397 -25.83 -9.61 -2.89
CA GLU A 397 -24.54 -10.11 -3.37
C GLU A 397 -24.64 -11.55 -3.89
N HIS A 398 -25.32 -12.42 -3.14
CA HIS A 398 -25.52 -13.80 -3.56
C HIS A 398 -26.29 -13.87 -4.88
N TRP A 399 -27.32 -13.02 -5.04
CA TRP A 399 -28.06 -12.90 -6.29
C TRP A 399 -27.15 -12.46 -7.45
N LEU A 400 -26.31 -11.42 -7.26
CA LEU A 400 -25.35 -10.96 -8.27
C LEU A 400 -24.36 -12.07 -8.66
N GLU A 401 -23.84 -12.79 -7.68
CA GLU A 401 -22.93 -13.92 -7.88
C GLU A 401 -23.60 -15.05 -8.68
N GLN A 402 -24.86 -15.40 -8.38
CA GLN A 402 -25.60 -16.42 -9.12
C GLN A 402 -25.89 -16.00 -10.58
N LYS A 403 -26.04 -14.70 -10.86
CA LYS A 403 -26.18 -14.21 -12.25
C LYS A 403 -24.90 -14.44 -13.07
N VAL A 404 -23.75 -14.47 -12.42
CA VAL A 404 -22.45 -14.70 -13.05
C VAL A 404 -22.12 -16.19 -13.10
N MET A 405 -22.24 -16.89 -11.97
CA MET A 405 -21.72 -18.25 -11.76
C MET A 405 -22.77 -19.35 -11.93
N GLY A 406 -24.06 -19.01 -12.02
CA GLY A 406 -25.17 -19.95 -12.10
C GLY A 406 -25.97 -20.04 -10.80
N SER A 407 -27.21 -20.53 -10.89
CA SER A 407 -28.18 -20.57 -9.78
C SER A 407 -27.80 -21.52 -8.63
N GLU A 408 -26.91 -22.48 -8.87
CA GLU A 408 -26.44 -23.42 -7.85
C GLU A 408 -25.20 -22.91 -7.10
N TYR A 409 -24.68 -21.73 -7.48
CA TYR A 409 -23.46 -21.19 -6.90
C TYR A 409 -23.70 -20.69 -5.47
N ASP A 410 -22.92 -21.22 -4.52
CA ASP A 410 -22.92 -20.82 -3.11
C ASP A 410 -21.52 -20.30 -2.71
N SER A 411 -21.40 -18.97 -2.67
CA SER A 411 -20.15 -18.31 -2.27
C SER A 411 -19.81 -18.51 -0.79
N LYS A 412 -20.80 -18.72 0.09
CA LYS A 412 -20.56 -18.97 1.52
C LYS A 412 -19.91 -20.33 1.71
N ALA A 413 -20.43 -21.37 1.04
CA ALA A 413 -19.83 -22.70 1.04
C ALA A 413 -18.40 -22.71 0.47
N LEU A 414 -18.11 -21.80 -0.46
CA LEU A 414 -16.78 -21.61 -1.05
C LEU A 414 -15.84 -20.72 -0.22
N GLY A 415 -16.26 -20.31 0.97
CA GLY A 415 -15.42 -19.64 1.95
C GLY A 415 -15.46 -18.11 1.91
N LYS A 416 -16.41 -17.48 1.21
CA LYS A 416 -16.53 -15.99 1.15
C LYS A 416 -16.48 -15.34 2.53
N THR A 417 -17.12 -15.93 3.53
CA THR A 417 -17.16 -15.42 4.92
C THR A 417 -15.87 -15.65 5.70
N THR A 418 -15.01 -16.56 5.25
CA THR A 418 -13.70 -16.85 5.85
C THR A 418 -12.56 -16.07 5.21
N VAL A 419 -12.83 -15.38 4.09
CA VAL A 419 -11.85 -14.51 3.44
C VAL A 419 -11.54 -13.35 4.38
N ARG A 420 -10.26 -13.21 4.75
CA ARG A 420 -9.81 -12.08 5.55
C ARG A 420 -10.12 -10.77 4.81
N PRO A 421 -10.73 -9.76 5.47
CA PRO A 421 -10.88 -8.44 4.87
C PRO A 421 -9.54 -7.89 4.38
N SER A 422 -9.59 -7.14 3.30
CA SER A 422 -8.41 -6.51 2.72
C SER A 422 -7.95 -5.33 3.53
N GLN A 423 -6.64 -5.05 3.51
CA GLN A 423 -6.05 -3.96 4.28
C GLN A 423 -6.62 -2.61 3.91
N TRP A 424 -6.91 -2.39 2.63
CA TRP A 424 -7.54 -1.15 2.18
C TRP A 424 -8.94 -0.97 2.77
N LEU A 425 -9.67 -2.08 2.98
CA LEU A 425 -11.01 -2.05 3.55
C LEU A 425 -10.94 -1.81 5.06
N GLN A 426 -9.96 -2.41 5.74
CA GLN A 426 -9.69 -2.14 7.15
C GLN A 426 -9.30 -0.67 7.37
N ASP A 427 -8.32 -0.17 6.62
CA ASP A 427 -7.90 1.24 6.65
C ASP A 427 -9.07 2.19 6.36
N PHE A 428 -9.94 1.81 5.42
CA PHE A 428 -11.14 2.57 5.15
C PHE A 428 -12.09 2.62 6.36
N ASN A 429 -12.35 1.46 6.97
CA ASN A 429 -13.23 1.37 8.13
C ASN A 429 -12.68 2.12 9.34
N ASP A 430 -11.37 2.01 9.58
CA ASP A 430 -10.69 2.68 10.70
C ASP A 430 -10.86 4.19 10.62
N TYR A 431 -10.62 4.76 9.43
CA TYR A 431 -10.79 6.18 9.18
C TYR A 431 -12.22 6.66 9.50
N TYR A 432 -13.25 5.91 9.09
CA TYR A 432 -14.64 6.27 9.38
C TYR A 432 -15.04 5.99 10.82
N SER A 433 -14.44 5.03 11.50
CA SER A 433 -14.73 4.75 12.91
C SER A 433 -14.18 5.80 13.87
N ASP A 434 -13.07 6.47 13.53
CA ASP A 434 -12.48 7.53 14.37
C ASP A 434 -13.17 8.90 14.14
N GLU A 435 -13.91 9.09 13.03
CA GLU A 435 -14.62 10.35 12.70
C GLU A 435 -16.07 10.42 13.22
N TYR A 436 -16.66 9.30 13.68
CA TYR A 436 -18.05 9.17 14.12
C TYR A 436 -18.15 8.54 15.50
#